data_AF-A0A968VWB5-F1
#
_entry.id   AF-A0A968VWB5-F1
#
_cell.length_a   1.000
_cell.length_b   1.000
_cell.length_c   1.000
_cell.angle_alpha   90.00
_cell.angle_beta   90.00
_cell.angle_gamma   90.00
#
_symmetry.space_group_name_H-M   'P 1'
#
loop_
_entity.id
_entity.type
_entity.pdbx_description
1 polymer ?
#
loop_
_entity_poly.entity_id
_entity_poly.type
_entity_poly.pdbx_seq_one_letter_code
_entity_poly.pdbx_strand_id
1 'polypeptide(L)'
;MIKANDKRDNKGTIKTAHIMVMTPRDITEEMQDSAKAKIQRVYQELMNGGDFAELAANYSEDRGTSKKGGELPEFSTGQMVPEFEAAAFALGKDGDISEPIKTSYGWHIVKRISLKSLPPYEDYKEELTKLIDRSDRKDLTEQRYVAKLKKEYNLKKETIDFAKLASNIDSTALYERQKNIVLGNGATRLFEIDGKPYTLVDFAAYLSKEKVGSLPNGLEGYLAHKLSGYVDAAVVDYEKEN
;
A
#
# COMPACT_ATOMS: atom_id res chain seq x y z
N MET A 1 -14.56 14.18 -8.44
CA MET A 1 -15.00 13.69 -7.12
C MET A 1 -15.07 12.18 -7.20
N ILE A 2 -14.42 11.46 -6.29
CA ILE A 2 -14.57 10.00 -6.17
C ILE A 2 -15.58 9.78 -5.03
N LYS A 3 -16.76 9.24 -5.35
CA LYS A 3 -17.72 8.75 -4.35
C LYS A 3 -17.36 7.30 -4.01
N ALA A 4 -17.24 6.99 -2.73
CA ALA A 4 -17.18 5.60 -2.29
C ALA A 4 -18.54 4.95 -2.52
N ASN A 5 -18.62 3.96 -3.41
CA ASN A 5 -19.87 3.29 -3.77
C ASN A 5 -20.26 2.18 -2.79
N ASP A 6 -19.33 1.61 -2.04
CA ASP A 6 -19.59 0.52 -1.09
C ASP A 6 -18.45 0.43 -0.06
N LYS A 7 -18.77 0.11 1.20
CA LYS A 7 -17.79 -0.13 2.28
C LYS A 7 -18.01 -1.53 2.80
N ARG A 8 -17.03 -2.41 2.61
CA ARG A 8 -17.07 -3.81 3.06
C ARG A 8 -15.96 -4.08 4.06
N ASP A 9 -16.26 -4.87 5.08
CA ASP A 9 -15.27 -5.34 6.04
C ASP A 9 -14.31 -6.30 5.35
N ASN A 10 -13.02 -6.00 5.41
CA ASN A 10 -11.98 -6.88 4.91
C ASN A 10 -11.81 -8.03 5.91
N LYS A 11 -12.20 -9.24 5.52
CA LYS A 11 -12.11 -10.44 6.36
C LYS A 11 -10.70 -11.07 6.37
N GLY A 12 -9.74 -10.42 5.74
CA GLY A 12 -8.38 -10.90 5.55
C GLY A 12 -8.20 -11.57 4.20
N THR A 13 -7.18 -12.42 4.11
CA THR A 13 -6.82 -13.11 2.88
C THR A 13 -7.17 -14.59 2.99
N ILE A 14 -7.87 -15.12 2.00
CA ILE A 14 -8.30 -16.52 1.96
C ILE A 14 -7.63 -17.23 0.79
N LYS A 15 -7.20 -18.48 1.03
CA LYS A 15 -6.77 -19.41 -0.03
C LYS A 15 -7.87 -20.45 -0.21
N THR A 16 -8.27 -20.68 -1.46
CA THR A 16 -9.30 -21.67 -1.79
C THR A 16 -8.91 -22.55 -2.95
N ALA A 17 -9.62 -23.67 -3.09
CA ALA A 17 -9.69 -24.41 -4.34
C ALA A 17 -11.13 -24.39 -4.87
N HIS A 18 -11.30 -24.54 -6.18
CA HIS A 18 -12.63 -24.64 -6.78
C HIS A 18 -12.75 -25.74 -7.84
N ILE A 19 -13.96 -26.26 -7.97
CA ILE A 19 -14.38 -27.05 -9.12
C ILE A 19 -15.41 -26.22 -9.87
N MET A 20 -15.17 -25.97 -11.16
CA MET A 20 -16.03 -25.13 -11.98
C MET A 20 -16.63 -25.92 -13.14
N VAL A 21 -17.93 -25.75 -13.38
CA VAL A 21 -18.59 -26.14 -14.62
C VAL A 21 -19.05 -24.86 -15.32
N MET A 22 -18.50 -24.59 -16.50
CA MET A 22 -18.69 -23.33 -17.20
C MET A 22 -20.10 -23.24 -17.79
N THR A 23 -20.77 -22.12 -17.57
CA THR A 23 -22.04 -21.80 -18.22
C THR A 23 -21.90 -20.46 -18.93
N PRO A 24 -21.68 -20.45 -20.26
CA PRO A 24 -21.69 -19.22 -21.06
C PRO A 24 -22.99 -18.44 -20.84
N ARG A 25 -22.96 -17.12 -21.08
CA ARG A 25 -24.13 -16.25 -20.87
C ARG A 25 -25.30 -16.57 -21.81
N ASP A 26 -25.00 -17.07 -23.01
CA ASP A 26 -25.99 -17.37 -24.05
C ASP A 26 -26.19 -18.88 -24.20
N ILE A 27 -26.79 -19.54 -23.20
CA ILE A 27 -27.12 -20.97 -23.24
C ILE A 27 -28.61 -21.22 -23.08
N THR A 28 -29.07 -22.37 -23.58
CA THR A 28 -30.44 -22.83 -23.37
C THR A 28 -30.67 -23.26 -21.91
N GLU A 29 -31.93 -23.26 -21.48
CA GLU A 29 -32.30 -23.76 -20.15
C GLU A 29 -31.82 -25.20 -19.93
N GLU A 30 -31.93 -26.05 -20.96
CA GLU A 30 -31.43 -27.43 -20.94
C GLU A 30 -29.92 -27.53 -20.64
N MET A 31 -29.11 -26.65 -21.23
CA MET A 31 -27.67 -26.60 -20.96
C MET A 31 -27.38 -26.09 -19.54
N GLN A 32 -28.19 -25.15 -19.04
CA GLN A 32 -28.07 -24.65 -17.67
C GLN A 32 -28.38 -25.75 -16.64
N ASP A 33 -29.43 -26.53 -16.89
CA ASP A 33 -29.84 -27.65 -16.04
C ASP A 33 -28.82 -28.79 -16.12
N SER A 34 -28.26 -29.05 -17.29
CA SER A 34 -27.16 -30.02 -17.45
C SER A 34 -25.93 -29.63 -16.64
N ALA A 35 -25.52 -28.36 -16.68
CA ALA A 35 -24.39 -27.86 -15.89
C ALA A 35 -24.66 -27.96 -14.38
N LYS A 36 -25.87 -27.61 -13.95
CA LYS A 36 -26.32 -27.76 -12.56
C LYS A 36 -26.30 -29.23 -12.12
N ALA A 37 -26.82 -30.14 -12.94
CA ALA A 37 -26.82 -31.57 -12.65
C ALA A 37 -25.38 -32.12 -12.56
N LYS A 38 -24.47 -31.66 -13.45
CA LYS A 38 -23.06 -32.06 -13.43
C LYS A 38 -22.38 -31.64 -12.14
N ILE A 39 -22.48 -30.37 -11.74
CA ILE A 39 -21.85 -29.88 -10.49
C ILE A 39 -22.49 -30.54 -9.26
N GLN A 40 -23.79 -30.83 -9.28
CA GLN A 40 -24.47 -31.51 -8.17
C GLN A 40 -23.98 -32.95 -8.00
N ARG A 41 -23.71 -33.68 -9.09
CA ARG A 41 -23.10 -35.02 -9.00
C ARG A 41 -21.72 -34.97 -8.35
N VAL A 42 -20.88 -34.02 -8.77
CA VAL A 42 -19.56 -33.81 -8.16
C VAL A 42 -19.69 -33.48 -6.67
N TYR A 43 -20.66 -32.64 -6.29
CA TYR A 43 -20.92 -32.34 -4.89
C TYR A 43 -21.33 -33.59 -4.09
N GLN A 44 -22.15 -34.48 -4.64
CA GLN A 44 -22.50 -35.74 -3.98
C GLN A 44 -21.28 -36.67 -3.84
N GLU A 45 -20.41 -36.74 -4.84
CA GLU A 45 -19.15 -37.51 -4.75
C GLU A 45 -18.23 -36.95 -3.66
N LEU A 46 -18.14 -35.63 -3.52
CA LEU A 46 -17.42 -34.97 -2.42
C LEU A 46 -18.03 -35.28 -1.05
N MET A 47 -19.35 -35.25 -0.92
CA MET A 47 -20.05 -35.60 0.33
C MET A 47 -19.85 -37.06 0.72
N ASN A 48 -19.62 -37.95 -0.26
CA ASN A 48 -19.32 -39.36 -0.03
C ASN A 48 -17.84 -39.62 0.29
N GLY A 49 -17.03 -38.57 0.48
CA GLY A 49 -15.60 -38.68 0.84
C GLY A 49 -14.63 -38.73 -0.34
N GLY A 50 -15.07 -38.34 -1.54
CA GLY A 50 -14.18 -38.21 -2.71
C GLY A 50 -13.10 -37.15 -2.49
N ASP A 51 -11.93 -37.35 -3.08
CA ASP A 51 -10.84 -36.38 -3.01
C ASP A 51 -11.12 -35.15 -3.89
N PHE A 52 -10.98 -33.96 -3.30
CA PHE A 52 -11.29 -32.72 -3.99
C PHE A 52 -10.35 -32.44 -5.16
N ALA A 53 -9.06 -32.73 -5.02
CA ALA A 53 -8.08 -32.44 -6.05
C ALA A 53 -8.24 -33.38 -7.26
N GLU A 54 -8.55 -34.66 -7.02
CA GLU A 54 -8.89 -35.61 -8.07
C GLU A 54 -10.17 -35.22 -8.81
N LEU A 55 -11.23 -34.87 -8.07
CA LEU A 55 -12.49 -34.42 -8.69
C LEU A 55 -12.31 -33.09 -9.44
N ALA A 56 -11.48 -32.18 -8.94
CA ALA A 56 -11.13 -30.97 -9.66
C ALA A 56 -10.37 -31.27 -10.96
N ALA A 57 -9.42 -32.22 -10.95
CA ALA A 57 -8.68 -32.61 -12.14
C ALA A 57 -9.57 -33.27 -13.20
N ASN A 58 -10.57 -34.04 -12.77
CA ASN A 58 -11.45 -34.81 -13.66
C ASN A 58 -12.64 -34.00 -14.19
N TYR A 59 -13.22 -33.11 -13.36
CA TYR A 59 -14.50 -32.46 -13.67
C TYR A 59 -14.43 -30.94 -13.80
N SER A 60 -13.39 -30.27 -13.29
CA SER A 60 -13.28 -28.81 -13.38
C SER A 60 -12.92 -28.37 -14.80
N GLU A 61 -13.72 -27.48 -15.34
CA GLU A 61 -13.55 -26.87 -16.65
C GLU A 61 -12.63 -25.63 -16.61
N ASP A 62 -12.18 -25.23 -15.41
CA ASP A 62 -11.08 -24.27 -15.27
C ASP A 62 -9.73 -24.93 -15.53
N ARG A 63 -9.25 -24.82 -16.78
CA ARG A 63 -7.98 -25.39 -17.23
C ARG A 63 -6.75 -24.86 -16.48
N GLY A 64 -6.85 -23.67 -15.87
CA GLY A 64 -5.73 -23.04 -15.15
C GLY A 64 -5.47 -23.67 -13.79
N THR A 65 -6.52 -24.17 -13.14
CA THR A 65 -6.46 -24.68 -11.76
C THR A 65 -6.80 -26.16 -11.65
N SER A 66 -7.54 -26.76 -12.60
CA SER A 66 -8.00 -28.15 -12.52
C SER A 66 -6.86 -29.15 -12.27
N LYS A 67 -5.76 -29.03 -13.02
CA LYS A 67 -4.56 -29.87 -12.85
C LYS A 67 -3.80 -29.65 -11.54
N LYS A 68 -4.09 -28.56 -10.83
CA LYS A 68 -3.52 -28.20 -9.54
C LYS A 68 -4.55 -28.41 -8.42
N GLY A 69 -5.47 -29.36 -8.60
CA GLY A 69 -6.52 -29.66 -7.61
C GLY A 69 -7.53 -28.54 -7.42
N GLY A 70 -7.67 -27.64 -8.40
CA GLY A 70 -8.56 -26.48 -8.33
C GLY A 70 -8.00 -25.30 -7.53
N GLU A 71 -6.74 -25.34 -7.07
CA GLU A 71 -6.16 -24.29 -6.23
C GLU A 71 -6.09 -22.92 -6.93
N LEU A 72 -6.64 -21.90 -6.26
CA LEU A 72 -6.59 -20.50 -6.67
C LEU A 72 -5.53 -19.73 -5.85
N PRO A 73 -5.00 -18.62 -6.41
CA PRO A 73 -4.20 -17.68 -5.64
C PRO A 73 -4.96 -17.15 -4.41
N GLU A 74 -4.21 -16.79 -3.37
CA GLU A 74 -4.75 -16.09 -2.21
C GLU A 74 -5.41 -14.77 -2.63
N PHE A 75 -6.63 -14.52 -2.14
CA PHE A 75 -7.37 -13.30 -2.46
C PHE A 75 -8.02 -12.67 -1.23
N SER A 76 -8.23 -11.35 -1.31
CA SER A 76 -8.96 -10.56 -0.32
C SER A 76 -10.34 -10.14 -0.83
N THR A 77 -11.15 -9.56 0.06
CA THR A 77 -12.44 -8.94 -0.27
C THR A 77 -12.32 -8.00 -1.50
N GLY A 78 -13.21 -8.16 -2.47
CA GLY A 78 -13.31 -7.35 -3.69
C GLY A 78 -12.48 -7.86 -4.88
N GLN A 79 -11.73 -8.96 -4.74
CA GLN A 79 -10.88 -9.51 -5.80
C GLN A 79 -11.54 -10.63 -6.61
N MET A 80 -12.64 -11.23 -6.11
CA MET A 80 -13.39 -12.29 -6.77
C MET A 80 -14.84 -11.86 -7.04
N VAL A 81 -15.58 -12.64 -7.84
CA VAL A 81 -17.01 -12.40 -8.04
C VAL A 81 -17.78 -12.51 -6.71
N PRO A 82 -18.79 -11.65 -6.47
CA PRO A 82 -19.42 -11.53 -5.16
C PRO A 82 -19.97 -12.86 -4.60
N GLU A 83 -20.56 -13.69 -5.45
CA GLU A 83 -21.15 -14.97 -5.07
C GLU A 83 -20.08 -15.99 -4.64
N PHE A 84 -18.95 -16.01 -5.34
CA PHE A 84 -17.81 -16.86 -5.02
C PHE A 84 -17.15 -16.43 -3.71
N GLU A 85 -16.92 -15.12 -3.57
CA GLU A 85 -16.34 -14.55 -2.36
C GLU A 85 -17.22 -14.84 -1.13
N ALA A 86 -18.53 -14.60 -1.25
CA ALA A 86 -19.46 -14.84 -0.16
C ALA A 86 -19.44 -16.32 0.30
N ALA A 87 -19.40 -17.27 -0.64
CA ALA A 87 -19.32 -18.68 -0.32
C ALA A 87 -17.97 -19.04 0.32
N ALA A 88 -16.86 -18.55 -0.22
CA ALA A 88 -15.52 -18.81 0.31
C ALA A 88 -15.36 -18.35 1.76
N PHE A 89 -15.80 -17.11 2.07
CA PHE A 89 -15.71 -16.55 3.42
C PHE A 89 -16.82 -17.02 4.37
N ALA A 90 -17.86 -17.71 3.88
CA ALA A 90 -18.88 -18.33 4.72
C ALA A 90 -18.43 -19.70 5.29
N LEU A 91 -17.43 -20.33 4.69
CA LEU A 91 -16.86 -21.59 5.18
C LEU A 91 -16.20 -21.39 6.55
N GLY A 92 -16.52 -22.27 7.50
CA GLY A 92 -16.14 -22.11 8.90
C GLY A 92 -14.73 -22.60 9.22
N LYS A 93 -14.30 -23.69 8.58
CA LYS A 93 -13.03 -24.37 8.84
C LYS A 93 -12.23 -24.66 7.56
N ASP A 94 -10.93 -24.81 7.73
CA ASP A 94 -10.04 -25.21 6.63
C ASP A 94 -10.36 -26.66 6.27
N GLY A 95 -10.54 -26.92 4.97
CA GLY A 95 -11.04 -28.17 4.44
C GLY A 95 -12.55 -28.20 4.17
N ASP A 96 -13.34 -27.27 4.73
CA ASP A 96 -14.78 -27.18 4.46
C ASP A 96 -15.03 -26.90 2.97
N ILE A 97 -16.15 -27.41 2.47
CA ILE A 97 -16.60 -27.21 1.10
C ILE A 97 -17.99 -26.56 1.06
N SER A 98 -18.21 -25.71 0.06
CA SER A 98 -19.48 -25.03 -0.15
C SER A 98 -20.47 -25.93 -0.88
N GLU A 99 -21.75 -25.61 -0.76
CA GLU A 99 -22.74 -26.07 -1.74
C GLU A 99 -22.43 -25.51 -3.15
N PRO A 100 -22.97 -26.09 -4.23
CA PRO A 100 -22.83 -25.55 -5.57
C PRO A 100 -23.40 -24.13 -5.67
N ILE A 101 -22.54 -23.18 -6.04
CA ILE A 101 -22.89 -21.77 -6.22
C ILE A 101 -22.94 -21.41 -7.70
N LYS A 102 -23.87 -20.53 -8.08
CA LYS A 102 -23.96 -19.99 -9.44
C LYS A 102 -23.27 -18.62 -9.49
N THR A 103 -22.38 -18.43 -10.46
CA THR A 103 -21.73 -17.15 -10.75
C THR A 103 -21.99 -16.75 -12.21
N SER A 104 -21.46 -15.60 -12.63
CA SER A 104 -21.49 -15.18 -14.04
C SER A 104 -20.71 -16.08 -15.00
N TYR A 105 -19.85 -16.96 -14.49
CA TYR A 105 -19.00 -17.84 -15.29
C TYR A 105 -19.51 -19.28 -15.37
N GLY A 106 -20.34 -19.69 -14.42
CA GLY A 106 -20.59 -21.11 -14.22
C GLY A 106 -21.18 -21.45 -12.87
N TRP A 107 -21.22 -22.75 -12.63
CA TRP A 107 -21.40 -23.31 -11.31
C TRP A 107 -20.05 -23.63 -10.69
N HIS A 108 -19.91 -23.37 -9.39
CA HIS A 108 -18.68 -23.61 -8.64
C HIS A 108 -18.96 -24.36 -7.34
N ILE A 109 -18.01 -25.19 -6.93
CA ILE A 109 -17.90 -25.69 -5.55
C ILE A 109 -16.58 -25.14 -5.02
N VAL A 110 -16.61 -24.52 -3.84
CA VAL A 110 -15.44 -23.89 -3.22
C VAL A 110 -14.98 -24.72 -2.04
N LYS A 111 -13.68 -24.97 -1.93
CA LYS A 111 -13.04 -25.54 -0.74
C LYS A 111 -12.16 -24.50 -0.09
N ARG A 112 -12.28 -24.33 1.23
CA ARG A 112 -11.36 -23.47 1.98
C ARG A 112 -10.05 -24.21 2.22
N ILE A 113 -8.92 -23.63 1.85
CA ILE A 113 -7.59 -24.18 2.12
C ILE A 113 -7.03 -23.54 3.39
N SER A 114 -7.06 -22.21 3.46
CA SER A 114 -6.61 -21.46 4.63
C SER A 114 -7.27 -20.09 4.68
N LEU A 115 -7.43 -19.56 5.88
CA LEU A 115 -7.86 -18.19 6.13
C LEU A 115 -6.81 -17.47 6.99
N LYS A 116 -6.24 -16.39 6.47
CA LYS A 116 -5.42 -15.45 7.23
C LYS A 116 -6.29 -14.26 7.60
N SER A 117 -6.82 -14.25 8.82
CA SER A 117 -7.55 -13.11 9.35
C SER A 117 -6.63 -11.89 9.44
N LEU A 118 -7.20 -10.69 9.30
CA LEU A 118 -6.46 -9.48 9.64
C LEU A 118 -6.12 -9.51 11.14
N PRO A 119 -4.87 -9.19 11.53
CA PRO A 119 -4.54 -8.92 12.92
C PRO A 119 -5.43 -7.79 13.47
N PRO A 120 -5.59 -7.70 14.80
CA PRO A 120 -6.20 -6.54 15.43
C PRO A 120 -5.58 -5.24 14.90
N TYR A 121 -6.40 -4.20 14.77
CA TYR A 121 -5.97 -2.90 14.23
C TYR A 121 -4.71 -2.36 14.91
N GLU A 122 -4.55 -2.58 16.21
CA GLU A 122 -3.37 -2.15 16.98
C GLU A 122 -2.06 -2.77 16.48
N ASP A 123 -2.07 -4.06 16.08
CA ASP A 123 -0.88 -4.74 15.55
C ASP A 123 -0.58 -4.32 14.11
N TYR A 124 -1.63 -3.97 13.34
CA TYR A 124 -1.51 -3.51 11.96
C TYR A 124 -1.19 -2.02 11.83
N LYS A 125 -1.42 -1.22 12.89
CA LYS A 125 -1.22 0.23 12.88
C LYS A 125 0.22 0.62 12.56
N GLU A 126 1.19 -0.06 13.15
CA GLU A 126 2.60 0.22 12.88
C GLU A 126 3.01 -0.11 11.45
N GLU A 127 2.51 -1.23 10.90
CA GLU A 127 2.79 -1.66 9.54
C GLU A 127 2.08 -0.78 8.50
N LEU A 128 0.82 -0.41 8.75
CA LEU A 128 0.08 0.57 7.95
C LEU A 128 0.78 1.93 7.97
N THR A 129 1.29 2.36 9.12
CA THR A 129 2.07 3.61 9.23
C THR A 129 3.34 3.52 8.39
N LYS A 130 4.06 2.39 8.45
CA LYS A 130 5.27 2.13 7.64
C LYS A 130 4.98 2.04 6.13
N LEU A 131 3.82 1.50 5.73
CA LEU A 131 3.39 1.41 4.33
C LEU A 131 2.92 2.76 3.79
N ILE A 132 2.24 3.56 4.62
CA ILE A 132 1.88 4.94 4.31
C ILE A 132 3.15 5.81 4.18
N ASP A 133 4.13 5.62 5.06
CA ASP A 133 5.45 6.29 5.02
C ASP A 133 6.28 5.97 3.77
N ARG A 134 6.03 4.83 3.11
CA ARG A 134 6.79 4.39 1.92
C ARG A 134 6.10 4.67 0.59
N SER A 135 4.86 5.14 0.58
CA SER A 135 4.10 5.35 -0.66
C SER A 135 4.21 6.79 -1.16
N ASP A 136 4.45 6.98 -2.46
CA ASP A 136 4.52 8.27 -3.17
C ASP A 136 3.28 9.18 -2.98
N ARG A 137 2.22 8.70 -2.32
CA ARG A 137 0.99 9.47 -2.01
C ARG A 137 1.13 10.36 -0.77
N LYS A 138 2.17 10.14 0.06
CA LYS A 138 2.52 11.08 1.13
C LYS A 138 3.06 12.37 0.54
N ASP A 139 3.89 12.30 -0.50
CA ASP A 139 4.44 13.47 -1.19
C ASP A 139 3.36 14.47 -1.58
N LEU A 140 2.28 14.06 -2.26
CA LEU A 140 1.29 15.04 -2.72
C LEU A 140 0.44 15.64 -1.59
N THR A 141 0.13 14.87 -0.54
CA THR A 141 -0.70 15.35 0.57
C THR A 141 0.12 16.19 1.55
N GLU A 142 1.33 15.74 1.85
CA GLU A 142 2.32 16.46 2.66
C GLU A 142 2.79 17.73 1.94
N GLN A 143 3.08 17.69 0.63
CA GLN A 143 3.37 18.89 -0.16
C GLN A 143 2.20 19.87 -0.16
N ARG A 144 0.95 19.40 -0.25
CA ARG A 144 -0.24 20.27 -0.18
C ARG A 144 -0.44 20.87 1.21
N TYR A 145 -0.20 20.08 2.26
CA TYR A 145 -0.29 20.54 3.64
C TYR A 145 0.81 21.56 3.96
N VAL A 146 2.06 21.24 3.65
CA VAL A 146 3.21 22.15 3.76
C VAL A 146 3.01 23.40 2.91
N ALA A 147 2.48 23.30 1.68
CA ALA A 147 2.16 24.46 0.85
C ALA A 147 1.05 25.35 1.46
N LYS A 148 0.05 24.74 2.13
CA LYS A 148 -0.96 25.48 2.90
C LYS A 148 -0.30 26.22 4.07
N LEU A 149 0.49 25.52 4.89
CA LEU A 149 1.14 26.11 6.07
C LEU A 149 2.12 27.23 5.69
N LYS A 150 2.90 27.07 4.61
CA LYS A 150 3.78 28.13 4.08
C LYS A 150 3.04 29.41 3.72
N LYS A 151 1.79 29.30 3.25
CA LYS A 151 0.92 30.42 2.89
C LYS A 151 0.25 31.02 4.12
N GLU A 152 -0.12 30.19 5.09
CA GLU A 152 -0.76 30.56 6.35
C GLU A 152 0.20 31.34 7.26
N TYR A 153 1.47 30.91 7.34
CA TYR A 153 2.51 31.48 8.20
C TYR A 153 3.43 32.53 7.55
N ASN A 154 2.95 33.17 6.47
CA ASN A 154 3.62 34.31 5.79
C ASN A 154 5.15 34.17 5.66
N LEU A 155 5.61 33.03 5.14
CA LEU A 155 7.03 32.69 5.14
C LEU A 155 7.87 33.71 4.33
N LYS A 156 8.82 34.38 4.99
CA LYS A 156 9.77 35.31 4.36
C LYS A 156 11.10 34.61 4.14
N LYS A 157 11.48 34.42 2.87
CA LYS A 157 12.79 33.87 2.49
C LYS A 157 13.76 34.99 2.19
N GLU A 158 15.00 34.85 2.67
CA GLU A 158 16.11 35.70 2.25
C GLU A 158 16.78 35.14 0.99
N THR A 159 17.44 36.02 0.23
CA THR A 159 18.28 35.60 -0.90
C THR A 159 19.55 34.94 -0.35
N ILE A 160 19.82 33.70 -0.77
CA ILE A 160 20.95 32.91 -0.28
C ILE A 160 21.94 32.67 -1.42
N ASP A 161 23.20 33.00 -1.17
CA ASP A 161 24.32 32.73 -2.07
C ASP A 161 24.91 31.36 -1.76
N PHE A 162 24.42 30.33 -2.45
CA PHE A 162 24.86 28.95 -2.23
C PHE A 162 26.31 28.70 -2.66
N ALA A 163 26.84 29.47 -3.62
CA ALA A 163 28.25 29.37 -4.02
C ALA A 163 29.18 29.78 -2.87
N LYS A 164 28.82 30.88 -2.19
CA LYS A 164 29.54 31.35 -1.00
C LYS A 164 29.42 30.40 0.19
N LEU A 165 28.27 29.76 0.38
CA LEU A 165 28.11 28.74 1.42
C LEU A 165 28.94 27.49 1.10
N ALA A 166 28.90 27.03 -0.14
CA ALA A 166 29.65 25.87 -0.62
C ALA A 166 31.17 26.08 -0.49
N SER A 167 31.68 27.30 -0.73
CA SER A 167 33.10 27.59 -0.58
C SER A 167 33.60 27.54 0.87
N ASN A 168 32.72 27.59 1.87
CA ASN A 168 33.07 27.52 3.29
C ASN A 168 33.11 26.08 3.83
N ILE A 169 32.74 25.10 3.00
CA ILE A 169 32.59 23.70 3.40
C ILE A 169 33.61 22.87 2.64
N ASP A 170 34.41 22.09 3.36
CA ASP A 170 35.13 21.00 2.75
C ASP A 170 34.12 19.89 2.41
N SER A 171 34.04 19.52 1.13
CA SER A 171 33.16 18.44 0.66
C SER A 171 33.34 17.13 1.43
N THR A 172 34.52 16.88 2.02
CA THR A 172 34.81 15.72 2.86
C THR A 172 34.13 15.78 4.24
N ALA A 173 33.93 16.98 4.81
CA ALA A 173 33.30 17.19 6.11
C ALA A 173 31.84 16.74 6.15
N LEU A 174 31.16 16.72 5.00
CA LEU A 174 29.80 16.18 4.86
C LEU A 174 29.79 14.66 5.00
N TYR A 175 30.77 13.95 4.39
CA TYR A 175 30.82 12.48 4.40
C TYR A 175 31.36 11.91 5.71
N GLU A 176 32.26 12.63 6.39
CA GLU A 176 32.91 12.18 7.62
C GLU A 176 32.04 12.27 8.89
N ARG A 177 30.75 12.65 8.76
CA ARG A 177 29.84 12.91 9.90
C ARG A 177 30.45 13.86 10.92
N GLN A 178 31.21 14.85 10.47
CA GLN A 178 31.72 15.87 11.38
C GLN A 178 30.52 16.59 12.01
N LYS A 179 30.44 16.55 13.34
CA LYS A 179 29.31 17.09 14.11
C LYS A 179 29.14 18.61 13.98
N ASN A 180 30.16 19.30 13.46
CA ASN A 180 30.23 20.77 13.42
C ASN A 180 30.41 21.25 11.98
N ILE A 181 29.31 21.29 11.21
CA ILE A 181 29.30 21.89 9.87
C ILE A 181 29.30 23.42 10.03
N VAL A 182 30.26 24.11 9.42
CA VAL A 182 30.33 25.58 9.43
C VAL A 182 30.03 26.11 8.03
N LEU A 183 28.88 26.75 7.87
CA LEU A 183 28.40 27.26 6.58
C LEU A 183 28.78 28.74 6.34
N GLY A 184 29.19 29.45 7.40
CA GLY A 184 29.44 30.88 7.40
C GLY A 184 29.10 31.50 8.77
N ASN A 185 28.65 32.76 8.77
CA ASN A 185 28.19 33.41 10.00
C ASN A 185 26.90 32.76 10.50
N GLY A 186 26.95 32.07 11.64
CA GLY A 186 25.82 31.34 12.21
C GLY A 186 24.58 32.20 12.47
N ALA A 187 24.75 33.51 12.72
CA ALA A 187 23.66 34.46 12.95
C ALA A 187 22.96 34.93 11.66
N THR A 188 23.45 34.55 10.47
CA THR A 188 22.80 34.88 9.21
C THR A 188 21.43 34.24 9.14
N ARG A 189 20.40 35.07 8.96
CA ARG A 189 19.01 34.64 8.79
C ARG A 189 18.80 34.03 7.41
N LEU A 190 18.09 32.90 7.37
CA LEU A 190 17.73 32.19 6.13
C LEU A 190 16.27 32.42 5.77
N PHE A 191 15.39 32.26 6.76
CA PHE A 191 13.97 32.53 6.63
C PHE A 191 13.34 32.86 7.98
N GLU A 192 12.11 33.33 7.94
CA GLU A 192 11.30 33.65 9.12
C GLU A 192 9.91 33.02 8.96
N ILE A 193 9.40 32.46 10.06
CA ILE A 193 8.02 31.96 10.18
C ILE A 193 7.37 32.76 11.31
N ASP A 194 6.34 33.56 11.00
CA ASP A 194 5.61 34.38 11.99
C ASP A 194 6.50 35.19 12.97
N GLY A 195 7.60 35.77 12.48
CA GLY A 195 8.54 36.55 13.32
C GLY A 195 9.62 35.72 14.01
N LYS A 196 9.55 34.38 14.01
CA LYS A 196 10.60 33.49 14.53
C LYS A 196 11.71 33.32 13.47
N PRO A 197 12.95 33.80 13.73
CA PRO A 197 14.04 33.70 12.76
C PRO A 197 14.65 32.30 12.76
N TYR A 198 14.94 31.77 11.57
CA TYR A 198 15.71 30.55 11.36
C TYR A 198 17.03 30.89 10.67
N THR A 199 18.13 30.40 11.23
CA THR A 199 19.49 30.89 10.92
C THR A 199 20.39 29.82 10.32
N LEU A 200 21.58 30.22 9.86
CA LEU A 200 22.60 29.31 9.33
C LEU A 200 23.05 28.26 10.35
N VAL A 201 23.10 28.59 11.64
CA VAL A 201 23.47 27.58 12.66
C VAL A 201 22.39 26.52 12.83
N ASP A 202 21.11 26.90 12.72
CA ASP A 202 20.00 25.95 12.81
C ASP A 202 20.00 25.02 11.59
N PHE A 203 20.26 25.57 10.40
CA PHE A 203 20.39 24.79 9.18
C PHE A 203 21.61 23.86 9.21
N ALA A 204 22.75 24.31 9.74
CA ALA A 204 23.92 23.46 9.94
C ALA A 204 23.64 22.30 10.90
N ALA A 205 22.90 22.55 11.99
CA ALA A 205 22.46 21.53 12.92
C ALA A 205 21.52 20.51 12.24
N TYR A 206 20.61 20.97 11.37
CA TYR A 206 19.77 20.10 10.55
C TYR A 206 20.62 19.21 9.63
N LEU A 207 21.57 19.79 8.89
CA LEU A 207 22.46 19.03 8.01
C LEU A 207 23.28 17.95 8.75
N SER A 208 23.71 18.22 9.98
CA SER A 208 24.51 17.27 10.78
C SER A 208 23.76 15.99 11.16
N LYS A 209 22.41 16.04 11.18
CA LYS A 209 21.53 14.90 11.52
C LYS A 209 21.15 14.08 10.30
N GLU A 210 21.28 14.66 9.11
CA GLU A 210 20.87 14.08 7.85
C GLU A 210 21.93 13.12 7.30
N LYS A 211 21.50 12.01 6.69
CA LYS A 211 22.41 11.18 5.89
C LYS A 211 22.76 11.93 4.61
N VAL A 212 24.06 12.06 4.34
CA VAL A 212 24.54 12.59 3.06
C VAL A 212 24.21 11.60 1.96
N GLY A 213 23.36 12.03 1.04
CA GLY A 213 22.95 11.27 -0.14
C GLY A 213 23.81 11.64 -1.35
N SER A 214 23.23 11.47 -2.54
CA SER A 214 23.83 11.97 -3.78
C SER A 214 24.01 13.50 -3.73
N LEU A 215 25.05 14.01 -4.41
CA LEU A 215 25.29 15.44 -4.62
C LEU A 215 24.84 15.83 -6.06
N PRO A 216 23.53 15.91 -6.35
CA PRO A 216 23.08 16.37 -7.66
C PRO A 216 23.52 17.83 -7.84
N ASN A 217 24.20 18.12 -8.96
CA ASN A 217 24.75 19.43 -9.30
C ASN A 217 25.78 19.97 -8.29
N GLY A 218 26.53 19.07 -7.65
CA GLY A 218 27.60 19.42 -6.71
C GLY A 218 27.08 19.92 -5.36
N LEU A 219 27.97 20.55 -4.60
CA LEU A 219 27.71 20.98 -3.23
C LEU A 219 26.65 22.08 -3.16
N GLU A 220 26.65 23.01 -4.11
CA GLU A 220 25.65 24.09 -4.21
C GLU A 220 24.23 23.53 -4.38
N GLY A 221 24.06 22.61 -5.35
CA GLY A 221 22.78 21.95 -5.60
C GLY A 221 22.30 21.13 -4.40
N TYR A 222 23.21 20.45 -3.72
CA TYR A 222 22.92 19.73 -2.49
C TYR A 222 22.44 20.65 -1.37
N LEU A 223 23.14 21.76 -1.11
CA LEU A 223 22.75 22.73 -0.08
C LEU A 223 21.39 23.37 -0.38
N ALA A 224 21.14 23.73 -1.65
CA ALA A 224 19.86 24.29 -2.06
C ALA A 224 18.70 23.29 -1.86
N HIS A 225 18.89 22.03 -2.25
CA HIS A 225 17.91 20.98 -2.03
C HIS A 225 17.64 20.73 -0.53
N LYS A 226 18.70 20.62 0.27
CA LYS A 226 18.58 20.40 1.72
C LYS A 226 17.94 21.59 2.44
N LEU A 227 18.22 22.82 2.00
CA LEU A 227 17.56 23.99 2.56
C LEU A 227 16.05 23.95 2.29
N SER A 228 15.64 23.55 1.09
CA SER A 228 14.21 23.39 0.79
C SER A 228 13.55 22.38 1.74
N GLY A 229 14.18 21.22 1.96
CA GLY A 229 13.66 20.23 2.93
C GLY A 229 13.65 20.75 4.37
N TYR A 230 14.66 21.53 4.76
CA TYR A 230 14.73 22.15 6.09
C TYR A 230 13.60 23.15 6.33
N VAL A 231 13.29 24.00 5.33
CA VAL A 231 12.16 24.93 5.40
C VAL A 231 10.84 24.17 5.62
N ASP A 232 10.66 23.06 4.93
CA ASP A 232 9.44 22.25 5.00
C ASP A 232 9.29 21.61 6.39
N ALA A 233 10.37 21.04 6.91
CA ALA A 233 10.42 20.49 8.26
C ALA A 233 10.15 21.58 9.32
N ALA A 234 10.78 22.74 9.20
CA ALA A 234 10.63 23.85 10.15
C ALA A 234 9.19 24.38 10.20
N VAL A 235 8.49 24.44 9.06
CA VAL A 235 7.07 24.84 9.01
C VAL A 235 6.18 23.81 9.70
N VAL A 236 6.44 22.52 9.50
CA VAL A 236 5.69 21.43 10.14
C VAL A 236 5.95 21.37 11.64
N ASP A 237 7.20 21.58 12.07
CA ASP A 237 7.54 21.56 13.49
C ASP A 237 6.98 22.79 14.21
N TYR A 238 6.96 23.97 13.57
CA TYR A 238 6.31 25.16 14.11
C TYR A 238 4.81 24.95 14.34
N GLU A 239 4.11 24.26 13.44
CA GLU A 239 2.69 23.87 13.60
C GLU A 239 2.48 22.90 14.78
N LYS A 240 3.40 21.97 15.04
CA LYS A 240 3.26 21.04 16.18
C LYS A 240 3.48 21.73 17.53
N GLU A 241 4.24 22.81 17.54
CA GLU A 241 4.60 23.57 18.74
C GLU A 241 3.56 24.64 19.12
N ASN A 242 2.60 24.97 18.24
CA ASN A 242 1.55 25.98 18.43
C ASN A 242 0.14 25.40 18.31
#